data_AF-A0A0B5ATI9-F1
#
_entry.id   AF-A0A0B5ATI9-F1
#
_cell.length_a   1.000
_cell.length_b   1.000
_cell.length_c   1.000
_cell.angle_alpha   90.00
_cell.angle_beta   90.00
_cell.angle_gamma   90.00
#
_symmetry.space_group_name_H-M   'P 1'
#
loop_
_entity.id
_entity.type
_entity.pdbx_description
1 polymer ?
#
loop_
_entity_poly.entity_id
_entity_poly.type
_entity_poly.pdbx_seq_one_letter_code
_entity_poly.pdbx_strand_id
1 'polypeptide(L)'
;MKQLPKKLYHVSLDLNHPGIFDLRVPESRMKDEDSVTPRICVSDSIEGCLTASAFGAHYLGESLMETDDLMKVFVIDTEKLGLTSSDVIFPTELYQSGKVDDANLTNEYWILKDFVVPQEDQLVVKVTGFDDGNWEPFWSYEERQYMDSLDIDRSDYDVVEEAYYEKYQTEFPSFCIIKDVTFDIVSNELASA
;
A
#
# COMPACT_ATOMS: atom_id res chain seq x y z
N MET A 1 -18.28 10.01 10.69
CA MET A 1 -18.18 9.17 9.47
C MET A 1 -16.82 9.43 8.87
N LYS A 2 -16.09 8.40 8.42
CA LYS A 2 -14.85 8.61 7.68
C LYS A 2 -15.20 9.19 6.30
N GLN A 3 -14.44 10.19 5.89
CA GLN A 3 -14.62 10.81 4.58
C GLN A 3 -13.70 10.11 3.58
N LEU A 4 -14.24 9.72 2.43
CA LEU A 4 -13.44 9.18 1.34
C LEU A 4 -12.50 10.29 0.82
N PRO A 5 -11.18 10.05 0.71
CA PRO A 5 -10.27 11.03 0.12
C PRO A 5 -10.66 11.40 -1.30
N LYS A 6 -10.46 12.67 -1.67
CA LYS A 6 -10.73 13.14 -3.05
C LYS A 6 -9.79 12.48 -4.06
N LYS A 7 -8.56 12.18 -3.64
CA LYS A 7 -7.54 11.53 -4.46
C LYS A 7 -7.01 10.30 -3.75
N LEU A 8 -6.92 9.22 -4.51
CA LEU A 8 -6.19 8.01 -4.18
C LEU A 8 -5.18 7.75 -5.32
N TYR A 9 -4.24 6.85 -5.09
CA TYR A 9 -3.17 6.53 -6.01
C TYR A 9 -3.02 5.02 -6.17
N HIS A 10 -2.59 4.62 -7.35
CA HIS A 10 -2.08 3.29 -7.63
C HIS A 10 -0.78 3.43 -8.41
N VAL A 11 0.20 2.58 -8.13
CA VAL A 11 1.50 2.56 -8.82
C VAL A 11 1.68 1.22 -9.52
N SER A 12 2.28 1.26 -10.71
CA SER A 12 2.54 0.07 -11.52
C SER A 12 3.89 0.16 -12.20
N LEU A 13 4.61 -0.96 -12.23
CA LEU A 13 5.80 -1.14 -13.08
C LEU A 13 5.42 -1.55 -14.51
N ASP A 14 4.18 -1.99 -14.73
CA ASP A 14 3.64 -2.14 -16.09
C ASP A 14 3.32 -0.77 -16.66
N LEU A 15 4.27 -0.23 -17.42
CA LEU A 15 4.12 1.05 -18.12
C LEU A 15 2.98 0.99 -19.16
N ASN A 16 2.67 -0.18 -19.73
CA ASN A 16 1.63 -0.32 -20.74
C ASN A 16 0.22 -0.47 -20.16
N HIS A 17 0.08 -0.48 -18.82
CA HIS A 17 -1.20 -0.66 -18.16
C HIS A 17 -2.21 0.42 -18.63
N PRO A 18 -3.37 0.05 -19.19
CA PRO A 18 -4.26 1.00 -19.89
C PRO A 18 -5.05 1.92 -18.95
N GLY A 19 -4.95 1.70 -17.64
CA GLY A 19 -5.75 2.39 -16.63
C GLY A 19 -7.15 1.79 -16.46
N ILE A 20 -7.38 0.59 -16.98
CA ILE A 20 -8.58 -0.21 -16.70
C ILE A 20 -8.31 -0.99 -15.43
N PHE A 21 -9.16 -0.81 -14.43
CA PHE A 21 -9.06 -1.49 -13.14
C PHE A 21 -10.29 -2.36 -12.96
N ASP A 22 -10.10 -3.66 -13.18
CA ASP A 22 -11.10 -4.69 -12.90
C ASP A 22 -10.81 -5.36 -11.56
N LEU A 23 -11.86 -5.70 -10.82
CA LEU A 23 -11.73 -6.41 -9.56
C LEU A 23 -11.07 -7.78 -9.74
N ARG A 24 -9.98 -7.98 -9.01
CA ARG A 24 -9.26 -9.27 -8.96
C ARG A 24 -8.81 -9.58 -7.55
N VAL A 25 -8.61 -10.86 -7.25
CA VAL A 25 -7.84 -11.25 -6.06
C VAL A 25 -6.36 -11.04 -6.41
N PRO A 26 -5.60 -10.23 -5.64
CA PRO A 26 -4.18 -10.05 -5.89
C PRO A 26 -3.41 -11.38 -5.89
N GLU A 27 -2.57 -11.56 -6.90
CA GLU A 27 -1.71 -12.76 -7.03
C GLU A 27 -0.61 -12.74 -5.97
N SER A 28 0.03 -11.57 -5.81
CA SER A 28 1.00 -11.29 -4.76
C SER A 28 0.30 -10.63 -3.57
N ARG A 29 0.34 -11.31 -2.43
CA ARG A 29 -0.29 -10.92 -1.16
C ARG A 29 0.53 -11.48 0.00
N MET A 30 0.41 -10.91 1.18
CA MET A 30 1.03 -11.52 2.36
C MET A 30 0.38 -12.88 2.68
N LYS A 31 1.14 -13.76 3.33
CA LYS A 31 0.77 -15.17 3.56
C LYS A 31 -0.63 -15.34 4.18
N ASP A 32 -1.03 -14.42 5.05
CA ASP A 32 -2.27 -14.47 5.81
C ASP A 32 -3.27 -13.35 5.41
N GLU A 33 -2.96 -12.60 4.35
CA GLU A 33 -3.85 -11.60 3.78
C GLU A 33 -5.07 -12.27 3.10
N ASP A 34 -6.22 -11.60 3.11
CA ASP A 34 -7.47 -12.09 2.51
C ASP A 34 -7.27 -12.55 1.06
N SER A 35 -7.51 -13.82 0.80
CA SER A 35 -7.27 -14.44 -0.52
C SER A 35 -8.55 -14.66 -1.32
N VAL A 36 -9.66 -14.01 -0.94
CA VAL A 36 -11.00 -14.30 -1.48
C VAL A 36 -11.65 -13.08 -2.10
N THR A 37 -11.44 -11.90 -1.53
CA THR A 37 -12.14 -10.66 -1.89
C THR A 37 -11.50 -10.00 -3.12
N PRO A 38 -12.19 -9.93 -4.28
CA PRO A 38 -11.70 -9.18 -5.44
C PRO A 38 -11.70 -7.67 -5.15
N ARG A 39 -10.63 -6.99 -5.52
CA ARG A 39 -10.33 -5.63 -5.06
C ARG A 39 -9.33 -4.91 -5.96
N ILE A 40 -9.31 -3.58 -5.81
CA ILE A 40 -8.25 -2.71 -6.34
C ILE A 40 -7.62 -2.01 -5.14
N CYS A 41 -6.34 -2.30 -4.89
CA CYS A 41 -5.56 -1.73 -3.79
C CYS A 41 -5.02 -0.36 -4.18
N VAL A 42 -5.26 0.64 -3.33
CA VAL A 42 -4.86 2.04 -3.54
C VAL A 42 -4.45 2.64 -2.20
N SER A 43 -3.69 3.74 -2.22
CA SER A 43 -3.38 4.53 -1.02
C SER A 43 -3.67 6.01 -1.28
N ASP A 44 -3.72 6.84 -0.24
CA ASP A 44 -3.83 8.29 -0.40
C ASP A 44 -2.48 8.99 -0.62
N SER A 45 -1.41 8.20 -0.75
CA SER A 45 -0.06 8.65 -1.09
C SER A 45 0.64 7.67 -2.05
N ILE A 46 1.66 8.14 -2.78
CA ILE A 46 2.47 7.28 -3.65
C ILE A 46 3.39 6.40 -2.78
N GLU A 47 3.91 6.96 -1.70
CA GLU A 47 4.75 6.32 -0.69
C GLU A 47 4.03 5.14 -0.05
N GLY A 48 2.76 5.30 0.31
CA GLY A 48 1.92 4.21 0.81
C GLY A 48 1.74 3.09 -0.22
N CYS A 49 1.57 3.44 -1.51
CA CYS A 49 1.51 2.45 -2.58
C CYS A 49 2.82 1.69 -2.77
N LEU A 50 3.95 2.39 -2.71
CA LEU A 50 5.28 1.78 -2.85
C LEU A 50 5.64 0.91 -1.64
N THR A 51 5.23 1.34 -0.45
CA THR A 51 5.40 0.57 0.80
C THR A 51 4.60 -0.74 0.72
N ALA A 52 3.32 -0.68 0.36
CA ALA A 52 2.45 -1.86 0.22
C ALA A 52 2.75 -2.75 -1.00
N SER A 53 3.69 -2.34 -1.85
CA SER A 53 3.91 -3.02 -3.13
C SER A 53 4.40 -4.45 -2.94
N ALA A 54 4.01 -5.34 -3.85
CA ALA A 54 4.39 -6.75 -3.81
C ALA A 54 5.90 -7.00 -3.96
N PHE A 55 6.62 -6.06 -4.55
CA PHE A 55 8.08 -6.09 -4.59
C PHE A 55 8.70 -5.64 -3.26
N GLY A 56 7.93 -5.04 -2.36
CA GLY A 56 8.38 -4.57 -1.06
C GLY A 56 9.23 -3.32 -1.17
N ALA A 57 9.06 -2.38 -0.22
CA ALA A 57 9.86 -1.17 -0.13
C ALA A 57 11.38 -1.46 -0.23
N HIS A 58 11.83 -2.56 0.39
CA HIS A 58 13.24 -2.96 0.43
C HIS A 58 13.83 -3.34 -0.95
N TYR A 59 13.01 -3.86 -1.89
CA TYR A 59 13.46 -4.21 -3.24
C TYR A 59 13.02 -3.21 -4.30
N LEU A 60 12.56 -2.02 -3.88
CA LEU A 60 12.12 -0.97 -4.81
C LEU A 60 13.22 -0.61 -5.81
N GLY A 61 14.46 -0.44 -5.33
CA GLY A 61 15.61 -0.12 -6.19
C GLY A 61 15.86 -1.19 -7.27
N GLU A 62 15.84 -2.47 -6.90
CA GLU A 62 16.02 -3.58 -7.85
C GLU A 62 14.87 -3.65 -8.87
N SER A 63 13.64 -3.44 -8.41
CA SER A 63 12.45 -3.49 -9.26
C SER A 63 12.41 -2.32 -10.25
N LEU A 64 12.86 -1.14 -9.82
CA LEU A 64 12.97 0.06 -10.67
C LEU A 64 14.07 -0.10 -11.74
N MET A 65 15.15 -0.85 -11.47
CA MET A 65 16.18 -1.12 -12.47
C MET A 65 15.63 -1.90 -13.68
N GLU A 66 14.59 -2.72 -13.50
CA GLU A 66 13.95 -3.46 -14.60
C GLU A 66 13.15 -2.54 -15.55
N THR A 67 12.81 -1.33 -15.09
CA THR A 67 12.00 -0.36 -15.83
C THR A 67 12.74 0.95 -16.12
N ASP A 68 14.08 0.98 -16.06
CA ASP A 68 14.90 2.20 -16.23
C ASP A 68 14.48 3.34 -15.27
N ASP A 69 14.11 2.96 -14.04
CA ASP A 69 13.54 3.79 -12.97
C ASP A 69 12.18 4.41 -13.30
N LEU A 70 11.48 3.90 -14.32
CA LEU A 70 10.16 4.39 -14.69
C LEU A 70 9.07 3.65 -13.94
N MET A 71 8.05 4.40 -13.53
CA MET A 71 6.80 3.83 -13.03
C MET A 71 5.60 4.58 -13.58
N LYS A 72 4.46 3.90 -13.62
CA LYS A 72 3.18 4.49 -13.95
C LYS A 72 2.41 4.78 -12.67
N VAL A 73 1.97 6.02 -12.51
CA VAL A 73 1.14 6.48 -11.40
C VAL A 73 -0.25 6.80 -11.92
N PHE A 74 -1.26 6.22 -11.29
CA PHE A 74 -2.66 6.50 -11.57
C PHE A 74 -3.22 7.39 -10.47
N VAL A 75 -3.70 8.57 -10.84
CA VAL A 75 -4.38 9.48 -9.92
C VAL A 75 -5.88 9.20 -9.99
N ILE A 76 -6.42 8.67 -8.90
CA ILE A 76 -7.81 8.24 -8.81
C ILE A 76 -8.60 9.37 -8.14
N ASP A 77 -9.19 10.26 -8.95
CA ASP A 77 -10.16 11.24 -8.45
C ASP A 77 -11.49 10.54 -8.17
N THR A 78 -11.78 10.34 -6.89
CA THR A 78 -12.90 9.53 -6.43
C THR A 78 -14.26 10.13 -6.82
N GLU A 79 -14.36 11.46 -6.87
CA GLU A 79 -15.57 12.16 -7.30
C GLU A 79 -15.77 12.04 -8.82
N LYS A 80 -14.70 12.27 -9.60
CA LYS A 80 -14.73 12.17 -11.07
C LYS A 80 -15.16 10.77 -11.54
N LEU A 81 -14.75 9.74 -10.80
CA LEU A 81 -15.06 8.34 -11.08
C LEU A 81 -16.39 7.87 -10.46
N GLY A 82 -17.09 8.73 -9.71
CA GLY A 82 -18.34 8.37 -9.05
C GLY A 82 -18.18 7.24 -8.03
N LEU A 83 -17.03 7.22 -7.34
CA LEU A 83 -16.77 6.35 -6.20
C LEU A 83 -17.33 6.98 -4.93
N THR A 84 -17.91 6.13 -4.09
CA THR A 84 -18.52 6.53 -2.82
C THR A 84 -17.94 5.70 -1.69
N SER A 85 -18.20 6.11 -0.44
CA SER A 85 -17.77 5.36 0.74
C SER A 85 -18.27 3.90 0.77
N SER A 86 -19.38 3.58 0.08
CA SER A 86 -19.87 2.20 -0.02
C SER A 86 -19.12 1.34 -1.03
N ASP A 87 -18.35 1.96 -1.93
CA ASP A 87 -17.52 1.26 -2.90
C ASP A 87 -16.11 0.97 -2.34
N VAL A 88 -15.81 1.39 -1.10
CA VAL A 88 -14.46 1.39 -0.55
C VAL A 88 -14.44 0.81 0.86
N ILE A 89 -13.48 -0.08 1.14
CA ILE A 89 -13.12 -0.47 2.51
C ILE A 89 -11.96 0.41 2.97
N PHE A 90 -12.11 1.03 4.14
CA PHE A 90 -11.11 1.97 4.67
C PHE A 90 -9.95 1.23 5.36
N PRO A 91 -8.75 1.86 5.46
CA PRO A 91 -7.57 1.27 6.08
C PRO A 91 -7.82 0.65 7.46
N THR A 92 -8.49 1.39 8.35
CA THR A 92 -8.78 0.86 9.70
C THR A 92 -9.76 -0.30 9.68
N GLU A 93 -10.66 -0.35 8.70
CA GLU A 93 -11.61 -1.46 8.57
C GLU A 93 -10.91 -2.70 8.03
N LEU A 94 -10.02 -2.54 7.05
CA LEU A 94 -9.14 -3.62 6.57
C LEU A 94 -8.30 -4.19 7.71
N TYR A 95 -7.67 -3.32 8.48
CA TYR A 95 -6.86 -3.70 9.63
C TYR A 95 -7.68 -4.42 10.71
N GLN A 96 -8.76 -3.81 11.20
CA GLN A 96 -9.55 -4.35 12.31
C GLN A 96 -10.28 -5.64 11.95
N SER A 97 -10.54 -5.87 10.67
CA SER A 97 -11.14 -7.13 10.20
C SER A 97 -10.12 -8.22 9.89
N GLY A 98 -8.82 -7.95 10.05
CA GLY A 98 -7.74 -8.90 9.75
C GLY A 98 -7.62 -9.21 8.25
N LYS A 99 -8.02 -8.27 7.39
CA LYS A 99 -7.96 -8.45 5.93
C LYS A 99 -6.59 -8.15 5.37
N VAL A 100 -6.00 -7.08 5.88
CA VAL A 100 -4.68 -6.57 5.53
C VAL A 100 -4.12 -5.97 6.80
N ASP A 101 -3.08 -6.61 7.33
CA ASP A 101 -2.59 -6.26 8.65
C ASP A 101 -1.78 -4.95 8.61
N ASP A 102 -1.10 -4.62 7.52
CA ASP A 102 -0.33 -3.39 7.35
C ASP A 102 -1.16 -2.23 6.79
N ALA A 103 -2.47 -2.39 6.58
CA ALA A 103 -3.31 -1.38 5.93
C ALA A 103 -3.28 -0.01 6.61
N ASN A 104 -3.18 0.06 7.94
CA ASN A 104 -3.05 1.35 8.63
C ASN A 104 -1.68 2.01 8.44
N LEU A 105 -0.63 1.21 8.21
CA LEU A 105 0.73 1.68 8.01
C LEU A 105 0.90 2.26 6.60
N THR A 106 0.39 1.54 5.61
CA THR A 106 0.44 1.90 4.19
C THR A 106 -0.72 2.82 3.77
N ASN A 107 -1.67 3.02 4.69
CA ASN A 107 -2.93 3.69 4.45
C ASN A 107 -3.67 3.11 3.23
N GLU A 108 -3.71 1.78 3.17
CA GLU A 108 -4.32 1.05 2.06
C GLU A 108 -5.85 1.13 2.14
N TYR A 109 -6.46 1.37 0.98
CA TYR A 109 -7.88 1.29 0.74
C TYR A 109 -8.14 0.21 -0.29
N TRP A 110 -9.28 -0.48 -0.16
CA TRP A 110 -9.76 -1.38 -1.21
C TRP A 110 -10.96 -0.77 -1.90
N ILE A 111 -10.85 -0.54 -3.21
CA ILE A 111 -12.00 -0.21 -4.05
C ILE A 111 -12.63 -1.53 -4.54
N LEU A 112 -13.94 -1.65 -4.37
CA LEU A 112 -14.78 -2.83 -4.67
C LEU A 112 -15.67 -2.62 -5.90
N LYS A 113 -15.23 -1.76 -6.83
CA LYS A 113 -15.95 -1.39 -8.04
C LYS A 113 -14.95 -1.18 -9.17
N ASP A 114 -15.26 -1.71 -10.36
CA ASP A 114 -14.45 -1.49 -11.56
C ASP A 114 -14.47 -0.02 -11.99
N PHE A 115 -13.36 0.48 -12.51
CA PHE A 115 -13.27 1.82 -13.08
C PHE A 115 -12.17 1.94 -14.13
N VAL A 116 -12.21 3.04 -14.88
CA VAL A 116 -11.15 3.40 -15.83
C VAL A 116 -10.61 4.77 -15.44
N VAL A 117 -9.31 4.86 -15.19
CA VAL A 117 -8.62 6.12 -14.92
C VAL A 117 -8.42 6.85 -16.25
N PRO A 118 -8.94 8.08 -16.41
CA PRO A 118 -8.77 8.88 -17.63
C PRO A 118 -7.29 9.12 -17.94
N GLN A 119 -6.94 9.18 -19.21
CA GLN A 119 -5.55 9.28 -19.65
C GLN A 119 -4.83 10.50 -19.04
N GLU A 120 -5.52 11.62 -18.89
CA GLU A 120 -4.98 12.83 -18.27
C GLU A 120 -4.60 12.68 -16.79
N ASP A 121 -5.11 11.65 -16.12
CA ASP A 121 -4.83 11.29 -14.73
C ASP A 121 -3.86 10.10 -14.62
N GLN A 122 -3.25 9.69 -15.75
CA GLN A 122 -2.19 8.68 -15.80
C GLN A 122 -0.85 9.37 -16.05
N LEU A 123 0.12 9.14 -15.17
CA LEU A 123 1.44 9.74 -15.23
C LEU A 123 2.49 8.65 -15.43
N VAL A 124 3.46 8.91 -16.30
CA VAL A 124 4.74 8.20 -16.23
C VAL A 124 5.75 9.11 -15.59
N VAL A 125 6.37 8.57 -14.55
CA VAL A 125 7.36 9.30 -13.76
C VAL A 125 8.66 8.50 -13.73
N LYS A 126 9.77 9.22 -13.68
CA LYS A 126 11.10 8.64 -13.41
C LYS A 126 11.41 8.88 -11.95
N VAL A 127 11.60 7.82 -11.19
CA VAL A 127 12.03 7.90 -9.79
C VAL A 127 13.47 8.38 -9.78
N THR A 128 13.74 9.48 -9.08
CA THR A 128 15.07 10.11 -8.99
C THR A 128 15.72 9.91 -7.63
N GLY A 129 14.95 9.43 -6.65
CA GLY A 129 15.42 9.05 -5.33
C GLY A 129 14.27 8.68 -4.41
N PHE A 130 14.55 7.92 -3.36
CA PHE A 130 13.60 7.59 -2.29
C PHE A 130 14.36 7.44 -0.98
N ASP A 131 13.65 7.68 0.12
CA ASP A 131 14.12 7.41 1.49
C ASP A 131 13.44 6.13 1.97
N ASP A 132 14.19 5.02 1.95
CA ASP A 132 13.79 3.79 2.62
C ASP A 132 13.99 4.00 4.12
N GLY A 133 12.90 4.42 4.77
CA GLY A 133 12.90 4.75 6.18
C GLY A 133 13.24 3.56 7.07
N ASN A 134 13.15 3.80 8.38
CA ASN A 134 13.37 2.76 9.38
C ASN A 134 12.42 1.57 9.19
N TRP A 135 12.90 0.41 9.60
CA TRP A 135 12.06 -0.77 9.84
C TRP A 135 11.13 -0.44 11.00
N GLU A 136 9.83 -0.38 10.72
CA GLU A 136 8.82 -0.17 11.73
C GLU A 136 8.24 -1.53 12.12
N PRO A 137 7.99 -1.77 13.42
CA PRO A 137 7.31 -2.97 13.86
C PRO A 137 5.88 -2.98 13.34
N PHE A 138 5.43 -4.14 12.90
CA PHE A 138 4.13 -4.32 12.29
C PHE A 138 3.41 -5.51 12.96
N TRP A 139 2.16 -5.30 13.35
CA TRP A 139 1.33 -6.30 14.06
C TRP A 139 -0.04 -6.39 13.41
N SER A 140 -0.56 -7.60 13.25
CA SER A 140 -1.99 -7.83 13.02
C SER A 140 -2.83 -7.18 14.13
N TYR A 141 -4.12 -6.99 13.85
CA TYR A 141 -5.01 -6.37 14.82
C TYR A 141 -5.13 -7.19 16.12
N GLU A 142 -5.14 -8.52 16.03
CA GLU A 142 -5.19 -9.41 17.20
C GLU A 142 -3.91 -9.29 18.05
N GLU A 143 -2.75 -9.29 17.40
CA GLU A 143 -1.45 -9.09 18.07
C GLU A 143 -1.41 -7.72 18.75
N ARG A 144 -1.90 -6.67 18.08
CA ARG A 144 -2.00 -5.34 18.68
C ARG A 144 -2.86 -5.34 19.92
N GLN A 145 -4.04 -5.98 19.89
CA GLN A 145 -4.92 -6.07 21.04
C GLN A 145 -4.26 -6.83 22.21
N TYR A 146 -3.56 -7.92 21.92
CA TYR A 146 -2.80 -8.65 22.93
C TYR A 146 -1.72 -7.76 23.55
N MET A 147 -0.88 -7.12 22.73
CA MET A 147 0.17 -6.22 23.22
C MET A 147 -0.42 -5.02 23.97
N ASP A 148 -1.60 -4.51 23.58
CA ASP A 148 -2.34 -3.43 24.27
C ASP A 148 -2.88 -3.87 25.63
N SER A 149 -3.04 -5.18 25.86
CA SER A 149 -3.47 -5.74 27.14
C SER A 149 -2.33 -5.93 28.15
N LEU A 150 -1.08 -5.85 27.70
CA LEU A 150 0.10 -5.99 28.53
C LEU A 150 0.44 -4.65 29.21
N ASP A 151 0.78 -4.70 30.49
CA ASP A 151 1.30 -3.55 31.25
C ASP A 151 2.83 -3.46 31.07
N ILE A 152 3.25 -3.16 29.84
CA ILE A 152 4.67 -3.07 29.44
C ILE A 152 5.02 -1.69 28.89
N ASP A 153 6.28 -1.29 29.06
CA ASP A 153 6.81 -0.07 28.44
C ASP A 153 7.07 -0.32 26.95
N ARG A 154 6.25 0.28 26.10
CA ARG A 154 6.34 0.17 24.63
C ARG A 154 7.42 1.02 24.01
N SER A 155 8.01 1.93 24.78
CA SER A 155 9.17 2.68 24.31
C SER A 155 10.46 1.85 24.39
N ASP A 156 10.43 0.75 25.13
CA ASP A 156 11.51 -0.22 25.20
C ASP A 156 11.24 -1.36 24.20
N TYR A 157 11.98 -1.34 23.09
CA TYR A 157 11.81 -2.29 22.00
C TYR A 157 12.16 -3.73 22.43
N ASP A 158 13.16 -3.91 23.30
CA ASP A 158 13.59 -5.24 23.76
C ASP A 158 12.47 -5.91 24.57
N VAL A 159 11.75 -5.13 25.40
CA VAL A 159 10.60 -5.62 26.18
C VAL A 159 9.44 -6.03 25.28
N VAL A 160 9.18 -5.25 24.23
CA VAL A 160 8.12 -5.54 23.25
C VAL A 160 8.44 -6.81 22.46
N GLU A 161 9.68 -6.95 21.99
CA GLU A 161 10.15 -8.11 21.23
C GLU A 161 10.14 -9.38 22.08
N GLU A 162 10.61 -9.33 23.33
CA GLU A 162 10.57 -10.46 24.26
C GLU A 162 9.14 -10.93 24.52
N ALA A 163 8.22 -10.01 24.85
CA ALA A 163 6.82 -10.33 25.10
C ALA A 163 6.11 -10.91 23.86
N TYR A 164 6.47 -10.43 22.67
CA TYR A 164 5.97 -10.98 21.41
C TYR A 164 6.49 -12.40 21.18
N TYR A 165 7.80 -12.61 21.32
CA TYR A 165 8.42 -13.92 21.13
C TYR A 165 7.89 -14.96 22.14
N GLU A 166 7.70 -14.58 23.41
CA GLU A 166 7.11 -15.46 24.42
C GLU A 166 5.72 -15.98 23.99
N LYS A 167 4.90 -15.12 23.38
CA LYS A 167 3.55 -15.45 22.95
C LYS A 167 3.50 -16.25 21.64
N TYR A 168 4.21 -15.77 20.63
CA TYR A 168 4.07 -16.25 19.25
C TYR A 168 5.20 -17.19 18.81
N GLN A 169 6.28 -17.27 19.59
CA GLN A 169 7.44 -18.12 19.33
C GLN A 169 8.05 -17.87 17.94
N THR A 170 8.05 -16.61 17.51
CA THR A 170 8.56 -16.15 16.22
C THR A 170 9.18 -14.77 16.34
N GLU A 171 10.04 -14.42 15.39
CA GLU A 171 10.69 -13.11 15.34
C GLU A 171 9.66 -12.00 15.16
N PHE A 172 9.97 -10.84 15.70
CA PHE A 172 9.06 -9.71 15.65
C PHE A 172 8.94 -9.16 14.22
N PRO A 173 7.73 -9.08 13.65
CA PRO A 173 7.58 -8.62 12.28
C PRO A 173 7.94 -7.15 12.19
N SER A 174 8.75 -6.82 11.19
CA SER A 174 9.06 -5.43 10.85
C SER A 174 8.95 -5.21 9.34
N PHE A 175 8.61 -3.99 8.97
CA PHE A 175 8.37 -3.60 7.59
C PHE A 175 9.16 -2.33 7.26
N CYS A 176 9.82 -2.30 6.11
CA CYS A 176 10.50 -1.10 5.63
C CYS A 176 9.47 -0.15 5.02
N ILE A 177 9.48 1.13 5.43
CA ILE A 177 8.53 2.13 4.95
C ILE A 177 9.23 3.12 4.04
N ILE A 178 8.67 3.36 2.86
CA ILE A 178 9.10 4.49 2.03
C ILE A 178 8.53 5.76 2.64
N LYS A 179 9.40 6.66 3.12
CA LYS A 179 8.98 7.90 3.76
C LYS A 179 8.84 9.06 2.79
N ASP A 180 9.66 9.04 1.75
CA ASP A 180 9.70 10.08 0.73
C ASP A 180 10.11 9.44 -0.60
N VAL A 181 9.51 9.93 -1.68
CA VAL A 181 9.88 9.57 -3.04
C VAL A 181 9.94 10.82 -3.91
N THR A 182 11.07 10.98 -4.59
CA THR A 182 11.29 12.06 -5.55
C THR A 182 11.22 11.51 -6.96
N PHE A 183 10.53 12.23 -7.83
CA PHE A 183 10.35 11.81 -9.20
C PHE A 183 10.15 13.00 -10.15
N ASP A 184 10.56 12.80 -11.40
CA ASP A 184 10.30 13.71 -12.50
C ASP A 184 9.15 13.16 -13.35
N ILE A 185 8.19 14.02 -13.72
CA ILE A 185 7.15 13.64 -14.68
C ILE A 185 7.79 13.57 -16.07
N VAL A 186 7.79 12.37 -16.65
CA VAL A 186 8.34 12.12 -17.99
C VAL A 186 7.28 12.41 -19.05
N SER A 187 6.04 11.98 -18.81
CA SER A 187 4.94 12.21 -19.73
C SER A 187 3.57 12.02 -19.06
N ASN A 188 2.58 12.78 -19.53
CA ASN A 188 1.15 12.49 -19.31
C ASN A 188 0.54 11.71 -20.49
N GLU A 189 1.35 11.42 -21.51
CA GLU A 189 1.00 10.60 -22.66
C GLU A 189 2.10 9.57 -22.81
N LEU A 190 1.82 8.30 -22.52
CA LEU A 190 2.73 7.28 -23.01
C LEU A 190 2.62 7.24 -24.52
N ALA A 191 3.77 7.50 -25.14
CA ALA A 191 4.01 7.37 -26.56
C ALA A 191 3.28 6.13 -27.08
N SER A 192 2.31 6.36 -27.96
CA SER A 192 1.81 5.34 -28.87
C SER A 192 3.02 4.81 -29.65
N ALA A 193 3.48 3.61 -29.28
CA ALA A 193 4.40 2.79 -30.07
C ALA A 193 3.60 1.65 -30.70
#